data_AF-A0A838YUY5-F1
#
_entry.id   AF-A0A838YUY5-F1
#
_cell.length_a   1.000
_cell.length_b   1.000
_cell.length_c   1.000
_cell.angle_alpha   90.00
_cell.angle_beta   90.00
_cell.angle_gamma   90.00
#
_symmetry.space_group_name_H-M   'P 1'
#
loop_
_entity.id
_entity.type
_entity.pdbx_description
1 polymer ?
#
loop_
_entity_poly.entity_id
_entity_poly.type
_entity_poly.pdbx_seq_one_letter_code
_entity_poly.pdbx_strand_id
1 'polypeptide(L)'
;MNKNRTHISFAFLCTLSLLLPMGCSERKFAEFSIDDVSKAMYFIDSTSASTDINHANVSVLITGEIDSSATITYASYPNNHDPVTYELKKGLIRINTQYDYYEGDSIWIRFVPRGSKTGRIKIRTRIN
;
A
#
# COMPACT_ATOMS: atom_id res chain seq x y z
N MET A 1 53.71 50.16 -8.72
CA MET A 1 54.51 49.53 -9.79
C MET A 1 54.83 48.11 -9.34
N ASN A 2 54.41 47.12 -10.15
CA ASN A 2 54.63 45.66 -10.06
C ASN A 2 54.41 44.92 -8.73
N LYS A 3 53.28 44.23 -8.63
CA LYS A 3 53.15 43.06 -7.76
C LYS A 3 52.79 41.85 -8.64
N ASN A 4 53.83 41.19 -9.14
CA ASN A 4 53.73 39.90 -9.82
C ASN A 4 53.13 38.88 -8.83
N ARG A 5 51.98 38.31 -9.17
CA ARG A 5 51.48 37.10 -8.52
C ARG A 5 51.29 36.02 -9.58
N THR A 6 52.20 35.06 -9.49
CA THR A 6 52.31 33.84 -10.26
C THR A 6 51.12 32.91 -10.00
N HIS A 7 50.67 32.25 -11.06
CA HIS A 7 49.58 31.28 -11.12
C HIS A 7 49.80 30.04 -10.24
N ILE A 8 48.73 29.55 -9.62
CA ILE A 8 48.54 28.10 -9.39
C ILE A 8 47.08 27.77 -9.72
N SER A 9 46.91 27.08 -10.84
CA SER A 9 45.66 26.49 -11.30
C SER A 9 45.29 25.29 -10.42
N PHE A 10 44.06 25.23 -9.92
CA PHE A 10 43.46 24.01 -9.39
C PHE A 10 42.20 23.71 -10.19
N ALA A 11 42.37 22.90 -11.24
CA ALA A 11 41.27 22.27 -11.93
C ALA A 11 40.73 21.16 -11.03
N PHE A 12 39.66 21.43 -10.29
CA PHE A 12 38.92 20.40 -9.56
C PHE A 12 37.78 19.90 -10.46
N LEU A 13 38.15 18.97 -11.35
CA LEU A 13 37.21 18.14 -12.11
C LEU A 13 36.46 17.24 -11.13
N CYS A 14 35.33 17.72 -10.64
CA CYS A 14 34.37 16.91 -9.89
C CYS A 14 33.47 16.16 -10.89
N THR A 15 34.02 15.16 -11.58
CA THR A 15 33.21 14.17 -12.31
C THR A 15 32.76 13.10 -11.32
N LEU A 16 31.80 13.45 -10.46
CA LEU A 16 31.14 12.49 -9.59
C LEU A 16 29.87 11.99 -10.28
N SER A 17 30.09 10.95 -11.10
CA SER A 17 29.20 9.80 -11.35
C SER A 17 27.72 10.00 -11.04
N LEU A 18 26.92 10.00 -12.11
CA LEU A 18 25.50 9.65 -12.11
C LEU A 18 25.29 8.35 -11.34
N LEU A 19 24.92 8.43 -10.06
CA LEU A 19 24.05 7.43 -9.47
C LEU A 19 22.64 7.74 -9.95
N LEU A 20 22.28 7.15 -11.09
CA LEU A 20 20.88 6.86 -11.34
C LEU A 20 20.40 6.06 -10.12
N PRO A 21 19.34 6.47 -9.41
CA PRO A 21 18.70 5.54 -8.50
C PRO A 21 18.28 4.37 -9.36
N MET A 22 18.93 3.22 -9.18
CA MET A 22 18.36 1.94 -9.54
C MET A 22 17.03 1.91 -8.81
N GLY A 23 15.97 2.30 -9.51
CA GLY A 23 14.61 2.23 -9.06
C GLY A 23 14.30 0.76 -8.89
N CYS A 24 14.67 0.20 -7.73
CA CYS A 24 13.87 -0.84 -7.15
C CYS A 24 12.50 -0.19 -6.93
N SER A 25 11.64 -0.33 -7.94
CA SER A 25 10.23 0.00 -7.81
C SER A 25 9.68 -0.99 -6.80
N GLU A 26 9.90 -0.73 -5.51
CA GLU A 26 9.05 -1.28 -4.48
C GLU A 26 7.66 -0.79 -4.85
N ARG A 27 6.86 -1.64 -5.53
CA ARG A 27 5.45 -1.37 -5.78
C ARG A 27 4.84 -1.06 -4.41
N LYS A 28 4.62 0.22 -4.14
CA LYS A 28 4.17 0.71 -2.85
C LYS A 28 2.80 0.11 -2.62
N PHE A 29 2.56 -0.39 -1.41
CA PHE A 29 1.21 -0.74 -1.02
C PHE A 29 0.35 0.52 -1.14
N ALA A 30 -0.85 0.42 -1.73
CA ALA A 30 -1.86 1.40 -1.45
C ALA A 30 -2.23 1.26 0.03
N GLU A 31 -2.36 2.38 0.73
CA GLU A 31 -2.62 2.41 2.17
C GLU A 31 -3.86 3.24 2.45
N PHE A 32 -4.78 2.66 3.22
CA PHE A 32 -5.99 3.30 3.67
C PHE A 32 -6.08 3.21 5.19
N SER A 33 -6.49 4.30 5.85
CA SER A 33 -6.71 4.34 7.29
C SER A 33 -8.19 4.62 7.59
N ILE A 34 -8.75 3.85 8.52
CA ILE A 34 -10.08 4.03 9.09
C ILE A 34 -9.88 4.59 10.49
N ASP A 35 -10.00 5.91 10.61
CA ASP A 35 -9.86 6.63 11.88
C ASP A 35 -11.18 6.72 12.66
N ASP A 36 -12.32 6.57 11.98
CA ASP A 36 -13.65 6.47 12.58
C ASP A 36 -14.20 5.05 12.39
N VAL A 37 -13.86 4.15 13.32
CA VAL A 37 -14.29 2.75 13.28
C VAL A 37 -15.77 2.57 13.68
N SER A 38 -16.52 3.64 13.92
CA SER A 38 -17.96 3.58 14.21
C SER A 38 -18.84 3.57 12.96
N LYS A 39 -18.24 3.79 11.78
CA LYS A 39 -18.95 3.87 10.49
C LYS A 39 -18.46 2.80 9.53
N ALA A 40 -19.37 2.35 8.66
CA ALA A 40 -18.98 1.48 7.55
C ALA A 40 -18.13 2.28 6.56
N MET A 41 -17.06 1.66 6.07
CA MET A 41 -16.15 2.26 5.10
C MET A 41 -15.98 1.33 3.90
N TYR A 42 -15.76 1.92 2.74
CA TYR A 42 -15.56 1.20 1.50
C TYR A 42 -14.39 1.84 0.75
N PHE A 43 -13.52 0.99 0.22
CA PHE A 43 -12.30 1.39 -0.47
C PHE A 43 -12.11 0.50 -1.69
N ILE A 44 -11.61 1.08 -2.77
CA ILE A 44 -11.22 0.35 -3.99
C ILE A 44 -9.75 0.67 -4.23
N ASP A 45 -8.97 -0.37 -4.50
CA ASP A 45 -7.60 -0.27 -5.02
C ASP A 45 -7.55 -0.90 -6.41
N SER A 46 -6.75 -0.33 -7.30
CA SER A 46 -6.60 -0.82 -8.66
C SER A 46 -5.18 -0.63 -9.17
N THR A 47 -4.76 -1.56 -10.02
CA THR A 47 -3.53 -1.43 -10.80
C THR A 47 -3.89 -1.09 -12.24
N SER A 48 -3.10 -0.24 -12.88
CA SER A 48 -3.21 0.04 -14.31
C SER A 48 -2.39 -0.98 -15.11
N ALA A 49 -2.52 -2.28 -14.82
CA ALA A 49 -1.69 -3.30 -15.43
C ALA A 49 -1.87 -3.30 -16.95
N SER A 50 -0.98 -2.60 -17.66
CA SER A 50 -0.92 -2.48 -19.11
C SER A 50 -0.23 -3.69 -19.73
N THR A 51 -0.25 -4.84 -19.06
CA THR A 51 0.52 -6.02 -19.44
C THR A 51 -0.44 -7.18 -19.56
N ASP A 52 -0.36 -7.88 -20.69
CA ASP A 52 -1.16 -9.02 -21.17
C ASP A 52 -1.19 -10.26 -20.25
N ILE A 53 -1.13 -10.06 -18.94
CA ILE A 53 -1.20 -11.06 -17.90
C ILE A 53 -2.58 -10.88 -17.26
N ASN A 54 -3.53 -11.74 -17.61
CA ASN A 54 -4.94 -11.66 -17.20
C ASN A 54 -5.20 -11.86 -15.69
N HIS A 55 -4.17 -11.76 -14.84
CA HIS A 55 -4.22 -12.25 -13.47
C HIS A 55 -3.34 -11.41 -12.55
N ALA A 56 -3.94 -10.88 -11.49
CA ALA A 56 -3.28 -10.11 -10.45
C ALA A 56 -3.13 -10.94 -9.16
N ASN A 57 -1.94 -10.87 -8.55
CA ASN A 57 -1.72 -11.42 -7.22
C ASN A 57 -1.95 -10.33 -6.18
N VAL A 58 -2.90 -10.55 -5.29
CA VAL A 58 -3.26 -9.59 -4.25
C VAL A 58 -2.70 -10.02 -2.90
N SER A 59 -2.14 -9.07 -2.18
CA SER A 59 -1.79 -9.21 -0.77
C SER A 59 -2.45 -8.12 0.05
N VAL A 60 -3.10 -8.48 1.15
CA VAL A 60 -3.80 -7.56 2.04
C VAL A 60 -3.22 -7.66 3.44
N LEU A 61 -2.75 -6.54 3.98
CA LEU A 61 -2.32 -6.42 5.37
C LEU A 61 -3.27 -5.48 6.11
N ILE A 62 -3.98 -6.03 7.09
CA ILE A 62 -4.88 -5.29 7.97
C ILE A 62 -4.24 -5.26 9.36
N THR A 63 -4.07 -4.05 9.89
CA THR A 63 -3.51 -3.84 11.23
C THR A 63 -4.34 -2.79 11.96
N GLY A 64 -4.32 -2.80 13.29
CA GLY A 64 -5.01 -1.77 14.05
C GLY A 64 -5.45 -2.23 15.42
N GLU A 65 -6.37 -1.48 16.00
CA GLU A 65 -7.01 -1.79 17.26
C GLU A 65 -8.47 -1.32 17.22
N ILE A 66 -9.39 -2.12 17.76
CA ILE A 66 -10.80 -1.77 17.92
C ILE A 66 -11.30 -2.08 19.33
N ASP A 67 -12.27 -1.31 19.80
CA ASP A 67 -12.85 -1.45 21.14
C ASP A 67 -13.92 -2.54 21.26
N SER A 68 -14.41 -3.08 20.14
CA SER A 68 -15.45 -4.12 20.09
C SER A 68 -15.26 -5.01 18.85
N SER A 69 -16.34 -5.44 18.20
CA SER A 69 -16.29 -6.27 17.00
C SER A 69 -16.54 -5.50 15.71
N ALA A 70 -16.04 -6.02 14.59
CA ALA A 70 -16.27 -5.50 13.25
C ALA A 70 -16.09 -6.63 12.21
N THR A 71 -16.43 -6.36 10.96
CA THR A 71 -16.12 -7.26 9.83
C THR A 71 -15.37 -6.51 8.76
N ILE A 72 -14.35 -7.14 8.18
CA ILE A 72 -13.72 -6.69 6.93
C ILE A 72 -13.93 -7.73 5.87
N THR A 73 -14.46 -7.31 4.72
CA THR A 73 -14.66 -8.16 3.55
C THR A 73 -13.91 -7.58 2.36
N TYR A 74 -13.28 -8.41 1.55
CA TYR A 74 -12.69 -7.96 0.28
C TYR A 74 -12.86 -8.98 -0.84
N ALA A 75 -12.86 -8.51 -2.09
CA ALA A 75 -12.84 -9.33 -3.31
C ALA A 75 -12.29 -8.53 -4.49
N SER A 76 -12.05 -9.20 -5.62
CA SER A 76 -11.70 -8.53 -6.88
C SER A 76 -12.89 -7.93 -7.61
N TYR A 77 -12.59 -7.01 -8.52
CA TYR A 77 -13.53 -6.46 -9.50
C TYR A 77 -12.99 -6.67 -10.93
N PRO A 78 -13.76 -7.24 -11.87
CA PRO A 78 -15.10 -7.83 -11.66
C PRO A 78 -15.06 -9.01 -10.67
N ASN A 79 -16.16 -9.24 -9.96
CA ASN A 79 -16.27 -10.26 -8.92
C ASN A 79 -16.25 -11.65 -9.57
N ASN A 80 -15.06 -12.26 -9.64
CA ASN A 80 -14.88 -13.57 -10.27
C ASN A 80 -14.69 -14.69 -9.23
N HIS A 81 -14.56 -14.34 -7.95
CA HIS A 81 -14.40 -15.26 -6.82
C HIS A 81 -15.22 -14.82 -5.60
N ASP A 82 -15.45 -15.77 -4.68
CA ASP A 82 -16.13 -15.50 -3.42
C ASP A 82 -15.35 -14.49 -2.57
N PRO A 83 -16.04 -13.52 -1.95
CA PRO A 83 -15.39 -12.53 -1.10
C PRO A 83 -14.82 -13.17 0.17
N VAL A 84 -13.61 -12.76 0.55
CA VAL A 84 -13.00 -13.16 1.81
C VAL A 84 -13.52 -12.25 2.92
N THR A 85 -14.07 -12.82 3.99
CA THR A 85 -14.60 -12.06 5.14
C THR A 85 -13.88 -12.45 6.43
N TYR A 86 -13.43 -11.44 7.17
CA TYR A 86 -12.82 -11.55 8.48
C TYR A 86 -13.71 -10.94 9.55
N GLU A 87 -14.01 -11.73 10.57
CA GLU A 87 -14.56 -11.21 11.82
C GLU A 87 -13.44 -10.70 12.71
N LEU A 88 -13.50 -9.43 13.05
CA LEU A 88 -12.56 -8.76 13.94
C LEU A 88 -13.13 -8.75 15.35
N LYS A 89 -12.29 -9.11 16.32
CA LYS A 89 -12.62 -9.04 17.75
C LYS A 89 -11.91 -7.85 18.37
N LYS A 90 -12.39 -7.47 19.55
CA LYS A 90 -11.81 -6.40 20.37
C LYS A 90 -10.30 -6.60 20.56
N GLY A 91 -9.55 -5.51 20.48
CA GLY A 91 -8.12 -5.46 20.73
C GLY A 91 -7.31 -5.32 19.44
N LEU A 92 -6.05 -5.75 19.52
CA LEU A 92 -5.07 -5.64 18.44
C LEU A 92 -5.41 -6.59 17.29
N ILE A 93 -5.42 -6.04 16.08
CA ILE A 93 -5.68 -6.75 14.83
C ILE A 93 -4.38 -6.84 14.04
N ARG A 94 -4.08 -8.05 13.54
CA ARG A 94 -3.06 -8.29 12.54
C ARG A 94 -3.48 -9.44 11.65
N ILE A 95 -3.94 -9.12 10.44
CA ILE A 95 -4.30 -10.09 9.40
C ILE A 95 -3.39 -9.82 8.22
N ASN A 96 -2.76 -10.87 7.70
CA ASN A 96 -1.88 -10.81 6.55
C ASN A 96 -2.30 -11.91 5.58
N THR A 97 -2.90 -11.53 4.47
CA THR A 97 -3.30 -12.44 3.39
C THR A 97 -2.34 -12.24 2.24
N GLN A 98 -1.88 -13.36 1.68
CA GLN A 98 -0.89 -13.36 0.61
C GLN A 98 -1.36 -14.33 -0.46
N TYR A 99 -1.10 -13.96 -1.71
CA TYR A 99 -1.35 -14.80 -2.89
C TYR A 99 -2.83 -15.09 -3.17
N ASP A 100 -3.71 -14.14 -2.86
CA ASP A 100 -5.08 -14.22 -3.35
C ASP A 100 -5.06 -13.96 -4.87
N TYR A 101 -5.54 -14.94 -5.64
CA TYR A 101 -5.52 -14.92 -7.10
C TYR A 101 -6.81 -14.32 -7.62
N TYR A 102 -6.69 -13.28 -8.44
CA TYR A 102 -7.85 -12.64 -9.02
C TYR A 102 -7.62 -12.31 -10.49
N GLU A 103 -8.66 -12.50 -11.30
CA GLU A 103 -8.66 -12.15 -12.72
C GLU A 103 -8.88 -10.65 -12.99
N GLY A 104 -9.20 -9.88 -11.94
CA GLY A 104 -9.46 -8.44 -12.03
C GLY A 104 -8.27 -7.59 -11.60
N ASP A 105 -8.13 -6.43 -12.23
CA ASP A 105 -7.07 -5.45 -11.93
C ASP A 105 -7.40 -4.57 -10.71
N SER A 106 -8.54 -4.81 -10.08
CA SER A 106 -9.05 -4.02 -8.98
C SER A 106 -9.55 -4.92 -7.86
N ILE A 107 -9.45 -4.42 -6.64
CA ILE A 107 -10.08 -5.03 -5.46
C ILE A 107 -10.90 -3.99 -4.74
N TRP A 108 -11.99 -4.44 -4.11
CA TRP A 108 -12.73 -3.64 -3.18
C TRP A 108 -12.61 -4.22 -1.78
N ILE A 109 -12.59 -3.35 -0.79
CA ILE A 109 -12.55 -3.69 0.63
C ILE A 109 -13.66 -2.94 1.33
N ARG A 110 -14.41 -3.64 2.17
CA ARG A 110 -15.51 -3.11 2.97
C ARG A 110 -15.27 -3.40 4.43
N PHE A 111 -15.26 -2.34 5.24
CA PHE A 111 -15.31 -2.42 6.69
C PHE A 111 -16.74 -2.16 7.17
N VAL A 112 -17.23 -2.98 8.10
CA VAL A 112 -18.54 -2.78 8.74
C VAL A 112 -18.38 -2.92 10.26
N PRO A 113 -18.70 -1.88 11.04
CA PRO A 113 -18.65 -1.98 12.49
C PRO A 113 -19.76 -2.90 13.01
N ARG A 114 -19.43 -3.75 13.98
CA ARG A 114 -20.37 -4.62 14.71
C ARG A 114 -20.36 -4.23 16.19
N GLY A 115 -20.54 -2.93 16.44
CA GLY A 115 -20.52 -2.33 17.77
C GLY A 115 -19.20 -1.66 18.15
N SER A 116 -18.18 -1.69 17.28
CA SER A 116 -16.98 -0.86 17.47
C SER A 116 -17.32 0.63 17.33
N LYS A 117 -16.74 1.45 18.20
CA LYS A 117 -16.94 2.91 18.23
C LYS A 117 -15.63 3.68 18.28
N THR A 118 -14.61 3.09 18.88
CA THR A 118 -13.27 3.69 19.04
C THR A 118 -12.19 2.71 18.62
N GLY A 119 -11.10 3.25 18.08
CA GLY A 119 -10.04 2.46 17.48
C GLY A 119 -9.57 3.06 16.16
N ARG A 120 -8.59 2.39 15.54
CA ARG A 120 -8.05 2.74 14.23
C ARG A 120 -7.64 1.49 13.50
N ILE A 121 -8.00 1.40 12.23
CA ILE A 121 -7.57 0.32 11.34
C ILE A 121 -6.75 0.91 10.20
N LYS A 122 -5.69 0.23 9.82
CA LYS A 122 -4.89 0.47 8.63
C LYS A 122 -4.97 -0.75 7.73
N ILE A 123 -5.33 -0.53 6.48
CA ILE A 123 -5.42 -1.55 5.44
C ILE A 123 -4.39 -1.20 4.37
N ARG A 124 -3.55 -2.18 4.01
CA ARG A 124 -2.54 -2.03 2.97
C ARG A 124 -2.74 -3.12 1.94
N THR A 125 -2.75 -2.74 0.68
CA THR A 125 -2.97 -3.65 -0.44
C THR A 125 -1.81 -3.56 -1.42
N ARG A 126 -1.43 -4.71 -1.97
CA ARG A 126 -0.44 -4.79 -3.05
C ARG A 126 -0.99 -5.70 -4.13
N ILE A 127 -1.12 -5.15 -5.32
CA ILE A 127 -1.58 -5.85 -6.52
C ILE A 127 -0.35 -6.03 -7.43
N ASN A 128 0.03 -7.28 -7.68
CA ASN A 128 1.21 -7.65 -8.47
C ASN A 128 0.84 -8.26 -9.82
#